data_AF-A0A1E5NXH6-F1
#
_entry.id   AF-A0A1E5NXH6-F1
#
_cell.length_a   1.000
_cell.length_b   1.000
_cell.length_c   1.000
_cell.angle_alpha   90.00
_cell.angle_beta   90.00
_cell.angle_gamma   90.00
#
_symmetry.space_group_name_H-M   'P 1'
#
loop_
_entity.id
_entity.type
_entity.pdbx_description
1 polymer ?
#
loop_
_entity_poly.entity_id
_entity_poly.type
_entity_poly.pdbx_seq_one_letter_code
_entity_poly.pdbx_strand_id
1 'polypeptide(L)'
;MSLRDPDDVLSGWVPLHDPGPAPDLSELDGTDPLVAEWLLSDHPWAELERTRRRQAELQSTIDRAHPHSPPWVQEAEIDMAEPDQAHVKRMRRSLEAQRQLDDVMYVYPPGLIGPMGSLWPPPGYPPHRPGLEAGGWNLDA
;
A
#
# COMPACT_ATOMS: atom_id res chain seq x y z
N MET A 1 -46.28 -15.40 -46.68
CA MET A 1 -46.11 -14.06 -46.09
C MET A 1 -45.53 -14.26 -44.71
N SER A 2 -44.20 -14.14 -44.57
CA SER A 2 -43.53 -14.29 -43.28
C SER A 2 -43.51 -12.93 -42.59
N LEU A 3 -44.09 -12.83 -41.39
CA LEU A 3 -43.89 -11.71 -40.49
C LEU A 3 -42.39 -11.64 -40.16
N ARG A 4 -41.75 -10.49 -40.39
CA ARG A 4 -40.42 -10.20 -39.84
C ARG A 4 -40.57 -9.98 -38.33
N ASP A 5 -39.70 -10.60 -37.56
CA ASP A 5 -39.60 -10.40 -36.12
C ASP A 5 -39.30 -8.92 -35.81
N PRO A 6 -39.99 -8.29 -34.85
CA PRO A 6 -39.72 -6.92 -34.43
C PRO A 6 -38.39 -6.77 -33.67
N ASP A 7 -37.74 -7.88 -33.29
CA ASP A 7 -36.44 -7.88 -32.61
C ASP A 7 -35.24 -7.78 -33.58
N ASP A 8 -35.48 -7.89 -34.90
CA ASP A 8 -34.44 -7.80 -35.94
C ASP A 8 -34.02 -6.34 -36.25
N VAL A 9 -34.56 -5.37 -35.50
CA VAL A 9 -34.30 -3.92 -35.70
C VAL A 9 -33.21 -3.40 -34.75
N LEU A 10 -32.78 -4.18 -33.75
CA LEU A 10 -31.79 -3.74 -32.76
C LEU A 10 -30.35 -4.21 -33.03
N SER A 11 -30.12 -5.03 -34.05
CA SER A 11 -28.77 -5.48 -34.46
C SER A 11 -28.06 -4.53 -35.43
N GLY A 12 -28.51 -3.26 -35.50
CA GLY A 12 -27.99 -2.24 -36.41
C GLY A 12 -26.93 -1.31 -35.86
N TRP A 13 -26.48 -1.46 -34.61
CA TRP A 13 -25.24 -0.83 -34.15
C TRP A 13 -24.06 -1.61 -34.72
N VAL A 14 -23.85 -1.48 -36.03
CA VAL A 14 -22.54 -1.78 -36.62
C VAL A 14 -21.58 -0.79 -35.96
N PRO A 15 -20.55 -1.25 -35.22
CA PRO A 15 -19.50 -0.36 -34.76
C PRO A 15 -18.88 0.25 -36.03
N LEU A 16 -19.26 1.50 -36.29
CA LEU A 16 -18.95 2.24 -37.49
C LEU A 16 -17.46 2.52 -37.47
N HIS A 17 -16.69 1.62 -38.11
CA HIS A 17 -15.24 1.64 -38.23
C HIS A 17 -14.49 1.70 -36.88
N ASP A 18 -13.60 0.73 -36.66
CA ASP A 18 -12.49 0.97 -35.74
C ASP A 18 -11.82 2.30 -36.18
N PRO A 19 -11.92 3.38 -35.38
CA PRO A 19 -11.48 4.70 -35.82
C PRO A 19 -9.94 4.75 -35.96
N GLY A 20 -9.25 3.66 -35.62
CA GLY A 20 -7.81 3.58 -35.57
C GLY A 20 -7.28 3.92 -34.16
N PRO A 21 -5.96 3.95 -33.99
CA PRO A 21 -5.36 4.30 -32.70
C PRO A 21 -5.77 5.73 -32.32
N ALA A 22 -6.24 5.91 -31.09
CA ALA A 22 -6.58 7.23 -30.58
C ALA A 22 -5.33 8.13 -30.61
N PRO A 23 -5.41 9.33 -31.20
CA PRO A 23 -4.28 10.26 -31.17
C PRO A 23 -3.94 10.62 -29.73
N ASP A 24 -2.65 10.83 -29.47
CA ASP A 24 -2.20 11.41 -28.22
C ASP A 24 -2.29 12.93 -28.35
N LEU A 25 -3.17 13.54 -27.57
CA LEU A 25 -3.40 14.98 -27.55
C LEU A 25 -3.02 15.58 -26.19
N SER A 26 -2.22 14.87 -25.40
CA SER A 26 -1.79 15.30 -24.07
C SER A 26 -0.97 16.58 -24.09
N GLU A 27 -0.26 16.86 -25.20
CA GLU A 27 0.54 18.07 -25.39
C GLU A 27 -0.29 19.32 -25.77
N LEU A 28 -1.54 19.14 -26.20
CA LEU A 28 -2.37 20.27 -26.62
C LEU A 28 -2.94 21.03 -25.42
N ASP A 29 -2.85 22.35 -25.47
CA ASP A 29 -3.43 23.23 -24.47
C ASP A 29 -4.96 23.09 -24.45
N GLY A 30 -5.50 22.65 -23.30
CA GLY A 30 -6.96 22.52 -23.11
C GLY A 30 -7.70 23.86 -23.03
N THR A 31 -6.97 24.98 -22.94
CA THR A 31 -7.56 26.33 -22.95
C THR A 31 -7.80 26.88 -24.36
N ASP A 32 -7.26 26.24 -25.40
CA ASP A 32 -7.61 26.55 -26.78
C ASP A 32 -9.10 26.22 -27.00
N PRO A 33 -9.92 27.19 -27.45
CA PRO A 33 -11.35 26.99 -27.69
C PRO A 33 -11.67 25.79 -28.60
N LEU A 34 -10.84 25.52 -29.61
CA LEU A 34 -11.07 24.39 -30.54
C LEU A 34 -10.81 23.04 -29.86
N VAL A 35 -9.78 22.97 -29.02
CA VAL A 35 -9.46 21.78 -28.23
C VAL A 35 -10.54 21.56 -27.16
N ALA A 36 -11.00 22.63 -26.52
CA ALA A 36 -12.08 22.58 -25.55
C ALA A 36 -13.40 22.09 -26.17
N GLU A 37 -13.79 22.63 -27.33
CA GLU A 37 -14.99 22.21 -28.05
C GLU A 37 -14.90 20.72 -28.46
N TRP A 38 -13.74 20.28 -28.97
CA TRP A 38 -13.52 18.88 -29.31
C TRP A 38 -13.57 17.96 -28.08
N LEU A 39 -12.93 18.34 -26.96
CA LEU A 39 -12.93 17.55 -25.71
C LEU A 39 -14.34 17.38 -25.12
N LEU A 40 -15.23 18.35 -25.36
CA LEU A 40 -16.62 18.32 -24.91
C LEU A 40 -17.56 17.55 -25.84
N SER A 41 -17.08 17.13 -27.02
CA SER A 41 -17.87 16.33 -27.95
C SER A 41 -18.08 14.89 -27.46
N ASP A 42 -19.10 14.23 -28.01
CA ASP A 42 -19.41 12.81 -27.78
C ASP A 42 -18.51 11.87 -28.61
N HIS A 43 -17.39 12.37 -29.15
CA HIS A 43 -16.46 11.54 -29.90
C HIS A 43 -15.75 10.56 -28.95
N PRO A 44 -15.62 9.26 -29.29
CA PRO A 44 -15.03 8.26 -28.38
C PRO A 44 -13.59 8.59 -27.97
N TRP A 45 -12.81 9.20 -28.87
CA TRP A 45 -11.47 9.69 -28.52
C TRP A 45 -11.46 10.89 -27.59
N ALA A 46 -12.48 11.76 -27.64
CA ALA A 46 -12.60 12.87 -26.72
C ALA A 46 -12.90 12.37 -25.30
N GLU A 47 -13.72 11.33 -25.15
CA GLU A 47 -13.96 10.66 -23.87
C GLU A 47 -12.68 9.99 -23.31
N LEU A 48 -11.96 9.26 -24.18
CA LEU A 48 -10.69 8.63 -23.79
C LEU A 48 -9.65 9.68 -23.35
N GLU A 49 -9.53 10.77 -24.10
CA GLU A 49 -8.59 11.85 -23.78
C GLU A 49 -8.96 12.58 -22.49
N ARG A 50 -10.25 12.86 -22.25
CA ARG A 50 -10.73 13.37 -20.95
C ARG A 50 -10.34 12.43 -19.80
N THR A 51 -10.47 11.12 -20.00
CA THR A 51 -10.09 10.12 -19.00
C THR A 51 -8.59 10.15 -18.71
N ARG A 52 -7.73 10.22 -19.74
CA ARG A 52 -6.27 10.35 -19.58
C ARG A 52 -5.90 11.61 -18.81
N ARG A 53 -6.45 12.77 -19.19
CA ARG A 53 -6.20 14.05 -18.53
C ARG A 53 -6.61 14.03 -17.06
N ARG A 54 -7.77 13.45 -16.76
CA ARG A 54 -8.25 13.28 -15.38
C ARG A 54 -7.32 12.38 -14.56
N GLN A 55 -6.85 11.27 -15.15
CA GLN A 55 -5.89 10.38 -14.50
C GLN A 55 -4.57 11.10 -14.22
N ALA A 56 -4.05 11.87 -15.18
CA ALA A 56 -2.84 12.66 -15.01
C ALA A 56 -2.99 13.74 -13.91
N GLU A 57 -4.14 14.41 -13.85
CA GLU A 57 -4.45 15.38 -12.79
C GLU A 57 -4.47 14.72 -11.40
N LEU A 58 -5.13 13.57 -11.28
CA LEU A 58 -5.15 12.79 -10.03
C LEU A 58 -3.74 12.34 -9.64
N GLN A 59 -2.95 11.84 -10.58
CA GLN A 59 -1.56 11.45 -10.33
C GLN A 59 -0.74 12.66 -9.86
N SER A 60 -0.86 13.81 -10.51
CA SER A 60 -0.17 15.03 -10.10
C SER A 60 -0.57 15.51 -8.70
N THR A 61 -1.81 15.24 -8.30
CA THR A 61 -2.33 15.56 -6.97
C THR A 61 -1.72 14.62 -5.93
N ILE A 62 -1.63 13.33 -6.24
CA ILE A 62 -0.93 12.33 -5.41
C ILE A 62 0.54 12.73 -5.26
N ASP A 63 1.24 13.02 -6.36
CA ASP A 63 2.66 13.38 -6.35
C ASP A 63 2.92 14.65 -5.55
N ARG A 64 2.00 15.63 -5.59
CA ARG A 64 2.08 16.85 -4.77
C ARG A 64 1.79 16.60 -3.30
N ALA A 65 0.91 15.65 -2.98
CA ALA A 65 0.54 15.30 -1.62
C ALA A 65 1.58 14.37 -0.95
N HIS A 66 2.29 13.56 -1.74
CA HIS A 66 3.25 12.55 -1.28
C HIS A 66 4.32 13.09 -0.32
N PRO A 67 4.95 14.26 -0.55
CA PRO A 67 5.93 14.84 0.37
C PRO A 67 5.34 15.21 1.75
N HIS A 68 4.02 15.36 1.84
CA HIS A 68 3.28 15.71 3.04
C HIS A 68 2.52 14.51 3.64
N SER A 69 2.66 13.33 3.05
CA SER A 69 2.06 12.11 3.58
C SER A 69 2.66 11.79 4.96
N PRO A 70 1.83 11.57 5.99
CA PRO A 70 2.29 11.10 7.29
C PRO A 70 3.16 9.83 7.17
N PRO A 71 4.13 9.60 8.06
CA PRO A 71 5.03 8.44 7.98
C PRO A 71 4.31 7.09 7.87
N TRP A 72 3.17 6.93 8.56
CA TRP A 72 2.37 5.71 8.50
C TRP A 72 1.74 5.43 7.12
N VAL A 73 1.52 6.46 6.28
CA VAL A 73 1.04 6.29 4.90
C VAL A 73 2.17 5.77 4.01
N GLN A 74 3.40 6.28 4.20
CA GLN A 74 4.58 5.83 3.47
C GLN A 74 4.93 4.37 3.81
N GLU A 75 4.82 4.01 5.10
CA GLU A 75 4.96 2.62 5.56
C GLU A 75 3.89 1.70 4.93
N ALA A 76 2.63 2.16 4.86
CA ALA A 76 1.55 1.40 4.22
C ALA A 76 1.77 1.23 2.70
N GLU A 77 2.29 2.23 2.00
CA GLU A 77 2.64 2.13 0.57
C GLU A 77 3.74 1.10 0.32
N ILE A 78 4.78 1.09 1.16
CA ILE A 78 5.85 0.08 1.11
C ILE A 78 5.28 -1.32 1.37
N ASP A 79 4.38 -1.44 2.33
CA ASP A 79 3.75 -2.71 2.70
C ASP A 79 2.78 -3.23 1.63
N MET A 80 2.09 -2.34 0.90
CA MET A 80 1.21 -2.72 -0.21
C MET A 80 1.96 -2.98 -1.52
N ALA A 81 3.13 -2.37 -1.71
CA ALA A 81 4.00 -2.64 -2.85
C ALA A 81 4.74 -3.98 -2.72
N GLU A 82 4.78 -4.56 -1.51
CA GLU A 82 5.35 -5.86 -1.26
C GLU A 82 4.44 -6.98 -1.81
N PRO A 83 4.96 -7.92 -2.62
CA PRO A 83 4.18 -9.10 -3.01
C PRO A 83 3.69 -9.83 -1.76
N ASP A 84 2.42 -10.24 -1.73
CA ASP A 84 1.75 -10.84 -0.56
C ASP A 84 2.59 -11.95 0.13
N GLN A 85 3.31 -12.76 -0.65
CA GLN A 85 4.22 -13.80 -0.15
C GLN A 85 5.43 -13.27 0.62
N ALA A 86 5.97 -12.12 0.25
CA ALA A 86 7.07 -11.47 0.94
C ALA A 86 6.58 -10.83 2.25
N HIS A 87 5.39 -10.20 2.23
CA HIS A 87 4.73 -9.68 3.42
C HIS A 87 4.49 -10.79 4.46
N VAL A 88 3.92 -11.93 4.05
CA VAL A 88 3.68 -13.09 4.93
C VAL A 88 4.99 -13.64 5.51
N LYS A 89 6.08 -13.71 4.74
CA LYS A 89 7.39 -14.14 5.24
C LYS A 89 7.95 -13.18 6.29
N ARG A 90 7.82 -11.88 6.07
CA ARG A 90 8.26 -10.84 7.02
C ARG A 90 7.47 -10.91 8.32
N MET A 91 6.15 -11.06 8.23
CA MET A 91 5.27 -11.29 9.39
C MET A 91 5.66 -12.54 10.17
N ARG A 92 5.93 -13.66 9.49
CA ARG A 92 6.38 -14.90 10.15
C ARG A 92 7.71 -14.70 10.87
N ARG A 93 8.67 -14.02 10.24
CA ARG A 93 9.97 -13.69 10.87
C ARG A 93 9.80 -12.81 12.10
N SER A 94 8.90 -11.83 12.05
CA SER A 94 8.59 -10.96 13.19
C SER A 94 7.98 -11.76 14.35
N LEU A 95 7.02 -12.64 14.07
CA LEU A 95 6.43 -13.53 15.08
C LEU A 95 7.46 -14.52 15.67
N GLU A 96 8.36 -15.06 14.85
CA GLU A 96 9.45 -15.92 15.34
C GLU A 96 10.42 -15.15 16.24
N ALA A 97 10.75 -13.90 15.90
CA ALA A 97 11.56 -13.03 16.73
C ALA A 97 10.86 -12.68 18.06
N GLN A 98 9.55 -12.41 18.04
CA GLN A 98 8.75 -12.20 19.26
C GLN A 98 8.73 -13.45 20.13
N ARG A 99 8.48 -14.63 19.53
CA ARG A 99 8.52 -15.89 20.25
C ARG A 99 9.89 -16.15 20.87
N GLN A 100 10.98 -15.83 20.18
CA GLN A 100 12.32 -15.96 20.74
C GLN A 100 12.56 -15.01 21.93
N LEU A 101 11.96 -13.82 21.92
CA LEU A 101 12.01 -12.91 23.08
C LEU A 101 11.19 -13.45 24.25
N ASP A 102 10.02 -14.02 23.98
CA ASP A 102 9.15 -14.62 25.00
C ASP A 102 9.74 -15.94 25.56
N ASP A 103 10.49 -16.69 24.74
CA ASP A 103 11.16 -17.95 25.09
C ASP A 103 12.49 -17.74 25.84
N VAL A 104 12.95 -16.48 25.98
CA VAL A 104 13.86 -16.10 27.07
C VAL A 104 13.03 -16.10 28.35
N MET A 105 12.74 -17.31 28.84
CA MET A 105 12.09 -17.58 30.10
C MET A 105 12.70 -16.70 31.18
N TYR A 106 11.92 -15.73 31.64
CA TYR A 106 12.27 -14.92 32.81
C TYR A 106 12.27 -15.86 34.02
N VAL A 107 13.46 -16.37 34.38
CA VAL A 107 13.62 -17.23 35.54
C VAL A 107 13.48 -16.35 36.78
N TYR A 108 12.37 -16.52 37.51
CA TYR A 108 12.21 -15.87 38.80
C TYR A 108 13.34 -16.26 39.75
N PRO A 109 13.96 -15.31 40.46
CA PRO A 109 14.94 -15.63 41.48
C PRO A 109 14.35 -16.62 42.50
N PRO A 110 15.12 -17.65 42.92
CA PRO A 110 14.66 -18.59 43.92
C PRO A 110 14.38 -17.85 45.24
N GLY A 111 13.12 -17.80 45.65
CA GLY A 111 12.65 -17.09 46.86
C GLY A 111 11.35 -16.28 46.67
N LEU A 112 10.92 -16.03 45.44
CA LEU A 112 9.69 -15.27 45.10
C LEU A 112 8.44 -16.16 44.93
N ILE A 113 8.24 -17.14 45.81
CA ILE A 113 7.00 -17.95 45.83
C ILE A 113 6.14 -17.45 47.00
N GLY A 114 5.20 -16.56 46.69
CA GLY A 114 4.25 -16.01 47.65
C GLY A 114 3.46 -14.84 47.05
N PRO A 115 2.44 -14.32 47.75
CA PRO A 115 1.56 -13.25 47.26
C PRO A 115 2.27 -11.93 46.94
N MET A 116 3.53 -11.76 47.35
CA MET A 116 4.38 -10.63 46.97
C MET A 116 5.04 -10.78 45.57
N GLY A 117 5.01 -11.97 44.97
CA GLY A 117 5.59 -12.25 43.64
C GLY A 117 4.85 -11.58 42.48
N SER A 118 3.59 -11.16 42.69
CA SER A 118 2.78 -10.46 41.66
C SER A 118 3.07 -8.97 41.53
N LEU A 119 3.95 -8.40 42.37
CA LEU A 119 4.38 -7.00 42.31
C LEU A 119 5.63 -6.79 41.42
N TRP A 120 6.01 -7.78 40.61
CA TRP A 120 7.25 -7.79 39.82
C TRP A 120 6.96 -7.99 38.31
N PRO A 121 7.68 -7.31 37.39
CA PRO A 121 8.88 -6.49 37.59
C PRO A 121 8.61 -5.05 38.06
N PRO A 122 9.58 -4.39 38.70
CA PRO A 122 9.47 -2.98 39.05
C PRO A 122 9.56 -2.17 37.76
N PRO A 123 8.91 -1.01 37.71
CA PRO A 123 9.05 -0.10 36.58
C PRO A 123 10.53 0.31 36.44
N GLY A 124 11.14 0.00 35.30
CA GLY A 124 12.48 0.48 34.93
C GLY A 124 13.58 -0.56 34.70
N TYR A 125 13.32 -1.87 34.84
CA TYR A 125 14.35 -2.90 34.57
C TYR A 125 14.25 -3.50 33.16
N PRO A 126 15.34 -3.51 32.36
CA PRO A 126 15.40 -4.31 31.14
C PRO A 126 15.52 -5.81 31.47
N PRO A 127 15.05 -6.71 30.59
CA PRO A 127 15.16 -8.15 30.81
C PRO A 127 16.63 -8.58 30.96
N HIS A 128 16.90 -9.45 31.94
CA HIS A 128 18.20 -10.06 32.13
C HIS A 128 18.60 -10.81 30.85
N ARG A 129 19.72 -10.44 30.22
CA ARG A 129 20.43 -11.31 29.27
C ARG A 129 21.30 -12.28 30.06
N PRO A 130 21.02 -13.60 30.08
CA PRO A 130 21.97 -14.56 30.64
C PRO A 130 23.10 -14.76 29.62
N GLY A 131 24.32 -14.31 29.92
CA GLY A 131 25.48 -14.59 29.07
C GLY A 131 26.69 -13.64 29.13
N LEU A 132 26.75 -12.68 30.05
CA LEU A 132 27.83 -11.67 30.08
C LEU A 132 28.60 -11.58 31.40
N GLU A 133 28.62 -12.65 32.22
CA GLU A 133 29.42 -12.66 33.45
C GLU A 133 30.31 -13.91 33.54
N ALA A 134 31.40 -13.87 32.77
CA ALA A 134 32.65 -14.58 33.07
C ALA A 134 33.82 -13.88 32.38
N GLY A 135 33.91 -12.55 32.51
CA GLY A 135 35.08 -11.76 32.12
C GLY A 135 35.54 -10.96 33.32
N GLY A 136 36.62 -11.41 33.95
CA GLY A 136 37.12 -10.86 35.20
C GLY A 136 37.41 -9.36 35.13
N TRP A 137 36.85 -8.62 36.08
CA TRP A 137 37.44 -7.36 36.49
C TRP A 137 38.71 -7.70 37.27
N ASN A 138 39.85 -7.72 36.58
CA ASN A 138 41.15 -7.59 37.23
C ASN A 138 41.20 -6.19 37.87
N LEU A 139 40.97 -6.15 39.18
CA LEU A 139 41.35 -5.06 40.07
C LEU A 139 42.59 -5.53 40.83
N ASP A 140 43.75 -5.47 40.18
CA ASP A 140 45.04 -5.59 40.85
C ASP A 140 45.99 -4.52 40.28
N ALA A 141 46.51 -3.72 41.22
CA ALA A 141 47.78 -2.99 41.24
C ALA A 141 48.06 -1.88 40.20
#